data_AF-A0A1V4QR10-F1
#
_entry.id   AF-A0A1V4QR10-F1
#
_cell.length_a   1.000
_cell.length_b   1.000
_cell.length_c   1.000
_cell.angle_alpha   90.00
_cell.angle_beta   90.00
_cell.angle_gamma   90.00
#
_symmetry.space_group_name_H-M   'P 1'
#
loop_
_entity.id
_entity.type
_entity.pdbx_description
1 polymer ?
#
loop_
_entity_poly.entity_id
_entity_poly.type
_entity_poly.pdbx_seq_one_letter_code
_entity_poly.pdbx_strand_id
1 'polypeptide(L)'
;MILTTILSDSVAKASEDLVIPLKLIHALPVEGPENNQPSGLTIWHDTLFAVSDKHDDTIFRVALTDTNAVFVPHLTFAIPESAPGLLVCAERQPRGLIEVDRSVEPFAVRVFNTDETSLNLPAGRSADFSDLFRENGDLLVLQRNAEIISSLIYGGPVLEEKDLWSFGHIVNREDLRYSNIKYGLAEGFCMDAKRIYLILDNNGDCRASDPDDRRPLLLIMERP
;
A
#
# COMPACT_ATOMS: atom_id res chain seq x y z
N MET A 1 22.94 -43.91 9.62
CA MET A 1 23.46 -42.55 9.42
C MET A 1 22.49 -41.85 8.50
N ILE A 2 21.52 -41.13 9.06
CA ILE A 2 20.51 -40.40 8.28
C ILE A 2 21.14 -39.05 7.96
N LEU A 3 21.44 -38.80 6.68
CA LEU A 3 21.79 -37.47 6.22
C LEU A 3 20.50 -36.64 6.26
N THR A 4 20.35 -35.80 7.27
CA THR A 4 19.35 -34.73 7.27
C THR A 4 19.92 -33.61 6.41
N THR A 5 19.50 -33.53 5.16
CA THR A 5 19.76 -32.36 4.31
C THR A 5 18.98 -31.19 4.88
N ILE A 6 19.67 -30.27 5.54
CA ILE A 6 19.12 -28.96 5.90
C ILE A 6 19.10 -28.16 4.60
N LEU A 7 17.95 -28.13 3.90
CA LEU A 7 17.70 -27.10 2.90
C LEU A 7 17.50 -25.80 3.67
N SER A 8 18.54 -24.96 3.69
CA SER A 8 18.36 -23.55 4.03
C SER A 8 17.72 -22.90 2.82
N ASP A 9 16.39 -22.83 2.80
CA ASP A 9 15.66 -22.03 1.83
C ASP A 9 15.83 -20.55 2.20
N SER A 10 17.04 -20.01 2.02
CA SER A 10 17.22 -18.57 2.06
C SER A 10 16.65 -17.99 0.78
N VAL A 11 15.55 -17.26 0.88
CA VAL A 11 15.04 -16.45 -0.24
C VAL A 11 16.16 -15.53 -0.72
N ALA A 12 16.58 -15.69 -1.97
CA ALA A 12 17.61 -14.83 -2.54
C ALA A 12 17.11 -13.39 -2.58
N LYS A 13 17.90 -12.46 -2.06
CA LYS A 13 17.54 -11.04 -2.08
C LYS A 13 17.48 -10.51 -3.50
N ALA A 14 16.52 -9.63 -3.77
CA ALA A 14 16.41 -8.94 -5.04
C ALA A 14 17.67 -8.09 -5.30
N SER A 15 18.19 -8.14 -6.53
CA SER A 15 19.28 -7.28 -6.97
C SER A 15 18.82 -5.82 -7.01
N GLU A 16 19.64 -4.89 -6.52
CA GLU A 16 19.34 -3.44 -6.57
C GLU A 16 19.09 -2.95 -8.00
N ASP A 17 19.73 -3.56 -9.01
CA ASP A 17 19.57 -3.22 -10.43
C ASP A 17 18.15 -3.53 -10.98
N LEU A 18 17.34 -4.31 -10.26
CA LEU A 18 15.98 -4.68 -10.65
C LEU A 18 14.91 -3.75 -10.06
N VAL A 19 15.29 -2.81 -9.20
CA VAL A 19 14.36 -1.89 -8.54
C VAL A 19 14.25 -0.59 -9.33
N ILE A 20 13.05 -0.29 -9.84
CA ILE A 20 12.79 0.93 -10.61
C ILE A 20 12.43 2.06 -9.62
N PRO A 21 13.21 3.16 -9.56
CA PRO A 21 12.83 4.31 -8.77
C PRO A 21 11.67 5.06 -9.45
N LEU A 22 10.55 5.21 -8.73
CA LEU A 22 9.40 5.98 -9.20
C LEU A 22 9.73 7.47 -9.33
N LYS A 23 9.08 8.16 -10.27
CA LYS A 23 9.28 9.60 -10.45
C LYS A 23 8.10 10.37 -9.90
N LEU A 24 8.37 11.26 -8.93
CA LEU A 24 7.35 12.15 -8.36
C LEU A 24 6.89 13.20 -9.38
N ILE A 25 5.57 13.35 -9.53
CA ILE A 25 4.92 14.44 -10.27
C ILE A 25 4.43 15.50 -9.28
N HIS A 26 3.66 15.09 -8.27
CA HIS A 26 3.15 15.99 -7.23
C HIS A 26 3.21 15.35 -5.85
N ALA A 27 3.52 16.15 -4.84
CA ALA A 27 3.29 15.84 -3.43
C ALA A 27 2.29 16.87 -2.89
N LEU A 28 1.06 16.43 -2.65
CA LEU A 28 -0.05 17.30 -2.28
C LEU A 28 -0.39 17.07 -0.80
N PRO A 29 -0.27 18.08 0.07
CA PRO A 29 -0.84 18.01 1.41
C PRO A 29 -2.34 17.74 1.32
N VAL A 30 -2.85 16.87 2.20
CA VAL A 30 -4.27 16.52 2.25
C VAL A 30 -4.99 17.38 3.28
N GLU A 31 -5.98 18.12 2.81
CA GLU A 31 -6.87 18.92 3.64
C GLU A 31 -8.10 18.13 4.06
N GLY A 32 -8.39 18.19 5.35
CA GLY A 32 -9.53 17.53 5.97
C GLY A 32 -9.50 16.00 5.85
N PRO A 33 -10.46 15.31 6.49
CA PRO A 33 -11.20 15.80 7.66
C PRO A 33 -10.26 16.15 8.85
N GLU A 34 -10.80 16.70 9.93
CA GLU A 34 -10.02 16.85 11.17
C GLU A 34 -9.58 15.47 11.67
N ASN A 35 -8.35 15.35 12.19
CA ASN A 35 -7.78 14.06 12.61
C ASN A 35 -7.79 12.98 11.49
N ASN A 36 -7.54 13.41 10.25
CA ASN A 36 -7.43 12.50 9.11
C ASN A 36 -6.24 11.55 9.29
N GLN A 37 -6.54 10.25 9.22
CA GLN A 37 -5.58 9.16 9.14
C GLN A 37 -5.96 8.34 7.91
N PRO A 38 -5.45 8.69 6.72
CA PRO A 38 -5.85 8.04 5.48
C PRO A 38 -5.36 6.61 5.40
N SER A 39 -6.16 5.74 4.81
CA SER A 39 -5.80 4.32 4.68
C SER A 39 -5.87 3.90 3.21
N GLY A 40 -6.96 3.27 2.77
CA GLY A 40 -7.11 2.80 1.40
C GLY A 40 -7.37 3.90 0.36
N LEU A 41 -6.91 3.68 -0.86
CA LEU A 41 -7.19 4.50 -2.05
C LEU A 41 -7.82 3.65 -3.16
N THR A 42 -8.72 4.24 -3.94
CA THR A 42 -9.20 3.59 -5.18
C THR A 42 -9.63 4.62 -6.22
N ILE A 43 -9.59 4.24 -7.50
CA ILE A 43 -10.19 5.00 -8.58
C ILE A 43 -11.44 4.27 -9.03
N TRP A 44 -12.56 5.00 -9.08
CA TRP A 44 -13.81 4.51 -9.62
C TRP A 44 -14.38 5.53 -10.60
N HIS A 45 -14.60 5.12 -11.85
CA HIS A 45 -15.04 5.98 -12.95
C HIS A 45 -14.27 7.32 -13.00
N ASP A 46 -12.94 7.23 -13.13
CA ASP A 46 -12.01 8.37 -13.20
C ASP A 46 -12.02 9.31 -11.98
N THR A 47 -12.66 8.88 -10.88
CA THR A 47 -12.71 9.64 -9.62
C THR A 47 -11.90 8.93 -8.55
N LEU A 48 -11.00 9.67 -7.90
CA LEU A 48 -10.20 9.18 -6.79
C LEU A 48 -11.02 9.21 -5.49
N PHE A 49 -10.99 8.09 -4.76
CA PHE A 49 -11.63 7.91 -3.46
C PHE A 49 -10.63 7.44 -2.42
N ALA A 50 -10.90 7.80 -1.17
CA ALA A 50 -10.11 7.42 -0.02
C ALA A 50 -11.02 7.07 1.18
N VAL A 51 -10.47 6.32 2.11
CA VAL A 51 -11.05 6.10 3.44
C VAL A 51 -10.07 6.60 4.51
N SER A 52 -10.56 6.79 5.73
CA SER A 52 -9.74 7.14 6.88
C SER A 52 -10.11 6.30 8.11
N ASP A 53 -9.09 5.81 8.83
CA ASP A 53 -9.20 5.00 10.06
C ASP A 53 -9.94 5.68 11.22
N LYS A 54 -10.20 6.99 11.12
CA LYS A 54 -10.92 7.76 12.15
C LYS A 54 -12.33 8.17 11.73
N HIS A 55 -12.77 7.73 10.56
CA HIS A 55 -14.03 8.12 9.94
C HIS A 55 -14.75 6.89 9.35
N ASP A 56 -15.14 5.97 10.25
CA ASP A 56 -15.62 4.62 9.93
C ASP A 56 -16.83 4.56 8.98
N ASP A 57 -17.61 5.63 8.89
CA ASP A 57 -18.87 5.67 8.13
C ASP A 57 -18.75 6.41 6.79
N THR A 58 -17.57 6.92 6.43
CA THR A 58 -17.43 7.87 5.33
C THR A 58 -16.40 7.42 4.29
N ILE A 59 -16.84 7.34 3.02
CA ILE A 59 -15.93 7.38 1.87
C ILE A 59 -15.75 8.84 1.44
N PHE A 60 -14.50 9.24 1.24
CA PHE A 60 -14.14 10.57 0.77
C PHE A 60 -13.83 10.54 -0.72
N ARG A 61 -14.40 11.46 -1.48
CA ARG A 61 -13.90 11.81 -2.81
C ARG A 61 -12.67 12.71 -2.63
N VAL A 62 -11.59 12.39 -3.32
CA VAL A 62 -10.36 13.21 -3.28
C VAL A 62 -10.44 14.26 -4.39
N ALA A 63 -10.63 15.52 -4.02
CA ALA A 63 -10.57 16.64 -4.94
C ALA A 63 -9.14 17.16 -5.05
N LEU A 64 -8.57 17.16 -6.27
CA LEU A 64 -7.21 17.66 -6.51
C LEU A 64 -7.24 19.12 -6.94
N THR A 65 -6.32 19.92 -6.42
CA THR A 65 -5.99 21.26 -6.90
C THR A 65 -4.51 21.31 -7.30
N ASP A 66 -4.03 22.46 -7.75
CA ASP A 66 -2.62 22.66 -8.09
C ASP A 66 -1.70 22.55 -6.86
N THR A 67 -2.23 22.75 -5.64
CA THR A 67 -1.43 22.88 -4.42
C THR A 67 -1.76 21.87 -3.32
N ASN A 68 -2.95 21.25 -3.36
CA ASN A 68 -3.38 20.31 -2.32
C ASN A 68 -4.38 19.28 -2.87
N ALA A 69 -4.61 18.24 -2.06
CA ALA A 69 -5.73 17.34 -2.20
C ALA A 69 -6.71 17.63 -1.06
N VAL A 70 -8.02 17.46 -1.30
CA VAL A 70 -9.06 17.70 -0.29
C VAL A 70 -9.93 16.45 -0.19
N PHE A 71 -10.07 15.91 1.01
CA PHE A 71 -11.00 14.81 1.27
C PHE A 71 -12.41 15.40 1.44
N VAL A 72 -13.26 15.17 0.45
CA VAL A 72 -14.65 15.65 0.44
C VAL A 72 -15.57 14.48 0.79
N PRO A 73 -16.32 14.53 1.91
CA PRO A 73 -17.29 13.48 2.24
C PRO A 73 -18.21 13.20 1.07
N HIS A 74 -18.32 11.94 0.67
CA HIS A 74 -19.03 11.58 -0.55
C HIS A 74 -20.20 10.64 -0.32
N LEU A 75 -19.98 9.53 0.39
CA LEU A 75 -20.98 8.46 0.51
C LEU A 75 -20.93 7.78 1.86
N THR A 76 -22.12 7.46 2.34
CA THR A 76 -22.41 6.35 3.24
C THR A 76 -23.03 5.24 2.38
N PHE A 77 -22.60 3.98 2.52
CA PHE A 77 -23.13 2.87 1.74
C PHE A 77 -23.58 1.71 2.64
N ALA A 78 -24.58 0.96 2.19
CA ALA A 78 -24.91 -0.33 2.77
C ALA A 78 -23.98 -1.40 2.18
N ILE A 79 -23.44 -2.27 3.03
CA ILE A 79 -22.58 -3.38 2.61
C ILE A 79 -23.35 -4.19 1.53
N PRO A 80 -22.75 -4.45 0.35
CA PRO A 80 -23.42 -5.20 -0.69
C PRO A 80 -23.83 -6.59 -0.19
N GLU A 81 -25.05 -7.02 -0.50
CA GLU A 81 -25.61 -8.30 -0.01
C GLU A 81 -24.76 -9.52 -0.44
N SER A 82 -24.04 -9.43 -1.56
CA SER A 82 -23.15 -10.48 -2.03
C SER A 82 -22.00 -9.92 -2.88
N ALA A 83 -20.79 -10.37 -2.58
CA ALA A 83 -19.63 -10.29 -3.49
C ALA A 83 -19.16 -11.73 -3.75
N PRO A 84 -18.82 -12.11 -5.00
CA PRO A 84 -18.48 -13.49 -5.36
C PRO A 84 -17.20 -13.99 -4.69
N GLY A 85 -16.31 -13.07 -4.30
CA GLY A 85 -15.12 -13.37 -3.53
C GLY A 85 -14.51 -12.12 -2.92
N LEU A 86 -13.57 -12.32 -2.01
CA LEU A 86 -12.83 -11.28 -1.30
C LEU A 86 -11.34 -11.65 -1.29
N LEU A 87 -10.47 -10.68 -1.58
CA LEU A 87 -9.04 -10.79 -1.40
C LEU A 87 -8.60 -9.65 -0.47
N VAL A 88 -7.95 -9.99 0.64
CA VAL A 88 -7.47 -9.02 1.63
C VAL A 88 -6.00 -9.22 1.94
N CYS A 89 -5.32 -8.12 2.22
CA CYS A 89 -4.03 -8.13 2.89
C CYS A 89 -4.20 -8.47 4.36
N ALA A 90 -3.40 -9.41 4.85
CA ALA A 90 -3.10 -9.53 6.26
C ALA A 90 -1.86 -8.68 6.54
N GLU A 91 -2.07 -7.53 7.19
CA GLU A 91 -0.98 -6.66 7.62
C GLU A 91 -0.21 -7.25 8.81
N ARG A 92 1.01 -6.72 9.02
CA ARG A 92 1.91 -7.08 10.11
C ARG A 92 2.25 -8.56 10.07
N GLN A 93 2.65 -9.16 11.21
CA GLN A 93 3.14 -10.53 11.26
C GLN A 93 2.11 -11.41 12.00
N PRO A 94 1.63 -12.52 11.41
CA PRO A 94 1.99 -13.03 10.09
C PRO A 94 1.39 -12.18 8.93
N ARG A 95 2.24 -11.82 7.98
CA ARG A 95 1.92 -11.08 6.76
C ARG A 95 1.41 -12.04 5.71
N GLY A 96 0.45 -11.61 4.92
CA GLY A 96 -0.02 -12.47 3.85
C GLY A 96 -1.19 -11.94 3.06
N LEU A 97 -1.78 -12.85 2.30
CA LEU A 97 -3.06 -12.65 1.63
C LEU A 97 -4.05 -13.69 2.10
N ILE A 98 -5.32 -13.30 2.22
CA ILE A 98 -6.44 -14.20 2.44
C ILE A 98 -7.39 -14.03 1.27
N GLU A 99 -7.60 -15.11 0.52
CA GLU A 99 -8.58 -15.22 -0.55
C GLU A 99 -9.78 -16.03 -0.05
N VAL A 100 -10.97 -15.48 -0.23
CA VAL A 100 -12.24 -16.12 0.13
C VAL A 100 -13.10 -16.22 -1.12
N ASP A 101 -13.39 -17.45 -1.54
CA ASP A 101 -14.37 -17.76 -2.58
C ASP A 101 -15.73 -18.03 -1.93
N ARG A 102 -16.68 -17.14 -2.20
CA ARG A 102 -18.05 -17.19 -1.67
C ARG A 102 -19.03 -17.84 -2.63
N SER A 103 -18.55 -18.36 -3.78
CA SER A 103 -19.38 -19.04 -4.78
C SER A 103 -19.64 -20.51 -4.45
N VAL A 104 -18.93 -21.07 -3.48
CA VAL A 104 -19.04 -22.46 -3.02
C VAL A 104 -19.37 -22.52 -1.53
N GLU A 105 -20.04 -23.59 -1.08
CA GLU A 105 -20.38 -23.81 0.34
C GLU A 105 -19.84 -25.18 0.82
N PRO A 106 -19.03 -25.24 1.90
CA PRO A 106 -18.51 -24.11 2.68
C PRO A 106 -17.60 -23.20 1.84
N PHE A 107 -17.56 -21.90 2.18
CA PHE A 107 -16.65 -20.96 1.53
C PHE A 107 -15.23 -21.53 1.46
N ALA A 108 -14.62 -21.47 0.28
CA ALA A 108 -13.24 -21.90 0.13
C ALA A 108 -12.32 -20.74 0.52
N VAL A 109 -11.37 -21.02 1.43
CA VAL A 109 -10.42 -20.03 1.93
C VAL A 109 -9.01 -20.47 1.58
N ARG A 110 -8.23 -19.58 0.98
CA ARG A 110 -6.79 -19.78 0.72
C ARG A 110 -6.01 -18.71 1.46
N VAL A 111 -5.00 -19.13 2.21
CA VAL A 111 -4.13 -18.24 2.98
C VAL A 111 -2.72 -18.40 2.45
N PHE A 112 -2.09 -17.28 2.13
CA PHE A 112 -0.69 -17.21 1.72
C PHE A 112 0.08 -16.51 2.82
N ASN A 113 0.95 -17.23 3.53
CA ASN A 113 1.92 -16.60 4.42
C ASN A 113 3.07 -16.06 3.57
N THR A 114 3.39 -14.78 3.77
CA THR A 114 4.47 -14.07 3.07
C THR A 114 5.35 -13.35 4.08
N ASP A 115 5.65 -13.95 5.23
CA ASP A 115 6.53 -13.34 6.25
C ASP A 115 7.95 -13.11 5.72
N GLU A 116 8.40 -14.00 4.85
CA GLU A 116 9.66 -13.89 4.15
C GLU A 116 9.52 -13.00 2.90
N THR A 117 10.60 -12.30 2.57
CA THR A 117 10.67 -11.39 1.41
C THR A 117 12.07 -11.40 0.82
N SER A 118 12.15 -11.19 -0.49
CA SER A 118 13.41 -10.95 -1.19
C SER A 118 13.86 -9.49 -1.05
N LEU A 119 13.00 -8.60 -0.56
CA LEU A 119 13.28 -7.17 -0.50
C LEU A 119 14.29 -6.80 0.58
N ASN A 120 15.06 -5.74 0.30
CA ASN A 120 15.90 -5.11 1.29
C ASN A 120 15.05 -4.17 2.17
N LEU A 121 14.86 -4.56 3.43
CA LEU A 121 14.15 -3.76 4.41
C LEU A 121 15.11 -2.79 5.12
N PRO A 122 14.69 -1.55 5.39
CA PRO A 122 15.41 -0.68 6.31
C PRO A 122 15.60 -1.34 7.69
N ALA A 123 16.70 -1.03 8.36
CA ALA A 123 17.06 -1.65 9.63
C ALA A 123 15.93 -1.51 10.67
N GLY A 124 15.57 -2.63 11.30
CA GLY A 124 14.53 -2.67 12.33
C GLY A 124 13.09 -2.69 11.81
N ARG A 125 12.88 -2.73 10.49
CA ARG A 125 11.55 -2.92 9.89
C ARG A 125 11.33 -4.38 9.49
N SER A 126 10.09 -4.84 9.63
CA SER A 126 9.62 -6.15 9.15
C SER A 126 8.85 -5.96 7.85
N ALA A 127 8.80 -7.02 7.03
CA ALA A 127 8.00 -7.02 5.81
C ALA A 127 6.52 -6.78 6.16
N ASP A 128 5.84 -5.95 5.38
CA ASP A 128 4.47 -5.53 5.71
C ASP A 128 3.73 -5.09 4.44
N PHE A 129 2.53 -5.64 4.23
CA PHE A 129 1.62 -5.20 3.18
C PHE A 129 0.61 -4.24 3.80
N SER A 130 0.21 -3.21 3.07
CA SER A 130 -0.82 -2.27 3.52
C SER A 130 -2.02 -2.18 2.60
N ASP A 131 -1.85 -2.49 1.31
CA ASP A 131 -2.91 -2.32 0.33
C ASP A 131 -2.66 -3.18 -0.92
N LEU A 132 -3.71 -3.38 -1.71
CA LEU A 132 -3.76 -4.21 -2.92
C LEU A 132 -4.31 -3.43 -4.10
N PHE A 133 -3.74 -3.68 -5.28
CA PHE A 133 -4.31 -3.21 -6.53
C PHE A 133 -4.35 -4.34 -7.56
N ARG A 134 -5.50 -4.55 -8.19
CA ARG A 134 -5.70 -5.61 -9.18
C ARG A 134 -6.04 -5.01 -10.53
N GLU A 135 -5.30 -5.39 -11.56
CA GLU A 135 -5.49 -4.91 -12.93
C GLU A 135 -5.11 -6.01 -13.91
N ASN A 136 -5.94 -6.25 -14.93
CA ASN A 136 -5.66 -7.21 -16.01
C ASN A 136 -5.24 -8.63 -15.56
N GLY A 137 -5.61 -9.03 -14.35
CA GLY A 137 -5.22 -10.32 -13.76
C GLY A 137 -3.96 -10.28 -12.89
N ASP A 138 -3.18 -9.19 -12.97
CA ASP A 138 -2.05 -8.94 -12.09
C ASP A 138 -2.52 -8.44 -10.73
N LEU A 139 -1.78 -8.83 -9.70
CA LEU A 139 -1.98 -8.38 -8.32
C LEU A 139 -0.74 -7.63 -7.88
N LEU A 140 -0.91 -6.35 -7.55
CA LEU A 140 0.12 -5.51 -6.97
C LEU A 140 -0.16 -5.30 -5.49
N VAL A 141 0.91 -5.17 -4.72
CA VAL A 141 0.89 -4.96 -3.27
C VAL A 141 1.73 -3.75 -2.89
N LEU A 142 1.25 -2.99 -1.92
CA LEU A 142 2.01 -1.93 -1.27
C LEU A 142 2.81 -2.52 -0.12
N GLN A 143 4.14 -2.53 -0.25
CA GLN A 143 5.06 -3.02 0.78
C GLN A 143 5.54 -1.84 1.66
N ARG A 144 4.66 -1.35 2.56
CA ARG A 144 4.85 -0.05 3.23
C ARG A 144 6.19 0.11 3.96
N ASN A 145 6.69 -0.95 4.59
CA ASN A 145 7.95 -0.91 5.34
C ASN A 145 9.20 -1.02 4.45
N ALA A 146 9.07 -1.63 3.27
CA ALA A 146 10.12 -1.72 2.26
C ALA A 146 10.15 -0.50 1.32
N GLU A 147 9.11 0.34 1.39
CA GLU A 147 8.94 1.52 0.53
C GLU A 147 8.91 1.16 -0.97
N ILE A 148 8.27 0.03 -1.28
CA ILE A 148 8.16 -0.58 -2.60
C ILE A 148 6.70 -0.90 -2.92
N ILE A 149 6.32 -0.72 -4.18
CA ILE A 149 5.15 -1.35 -4.80
C ILE A 149 5.69 -2.52 -5.64
N SER A 150 5.09 -3.69 -5.51
CA SER A 150 5.50 -4.87 -6.30
C SER A 150 4.29 -5.62 -6.83
N SER A 151 4.39 -6.17 -8.03
CA SER A 151 3.49 -7.24 -8.46
C SER A 151 3.80 -8.55 -7.74
N LEU A 152 2.82 -9.44 -7.65
CA LEU A 152 2.98 -10.80 -7.16
C LEU A 152 2.72 -11.80 -8.29
N ILE A 153 3.65 -12.74 -8.46
CA ILE A 153 3.43 -13.90 -9.32
C ILE A 153 2.39 -14.79 -8.64
N TYR A 154 1.20 -14.81 -9.22
CA TYR A 154 0.03 -15.48 -8.67
C TYR A 154 -0.21 -16.84 -9.34
N GLY A 155 -0.73 -17.82 -8.59
CA GLY A 155 -1.15 -19.12 -9.13
C GLY A 155 -0.38 -20.34 -8.61
N GLY A 156 0.74 -20.14 -7.92
CA GLY A 156 1.47 -21.18 -7.18
C GLY A 156 1.06 -21.30 -5.71
N PRO A 157 1.66 -22.25 -4.95
CA PRO A 157 1.50 -22.34 -3.50
C PRO A 157 2.24 -21.22 -2.74
N VAL A 158 3.21 -20.58 -3.41
CA VAL A 158 4.02 -19.48 -2.89
C VAL A 158 3.79 -18.25 -3.78
N LEU A 159 3.79 -17.07 -3.17
CA LEU A 159 3.73 -15.80 -3.87
C LEU A 159 5.14 -15.23 -3.98
N GLU A 160 5.53 -14.82 -5.18
CA GLU A 160 6.84 -14.24 -5.44
C GLU A 160 6.71 -12.79 -5.89
N GLU A 161 7.59 -11.93 -5.39
CA GLU A 161 7.62 -10.50 -5.69
C GLU A 161 8.27 -10.27 -7.06
N LYS A 162 7.65 -9.42 -7.89
CA LYS A 162 8.14 -9.04 -9.22
C LYS A 162 7.82 -7.58 -9.50
N ASP A 163 8.52 -6.97 -10.46
CA ASP A 163 8.27 -5.59 -10.93
C ASP A 163 8.30 -4.60 -9.75
N LEU A 164 9.50 -4.41 -9.21
CA LEU A 164 9.73 -3.69 -7.97
C LEU A 164 9.86 -2.19 -8.24
N TRP A 165 8.95 -1.39 -7.68
CA TRP A 165 8.93 0.06 -7.87
C TRP A 165 9.15 0.76 -6.54
N SER A 166 10.29 1.43 -6.38
CA SER A 166 10.65 2.11 -5.13
C SER A 166 10.16 3.55 -5.10
N PHE A 167 9.48 3.90 -4.02
CA PHE A 167 9.16 5.28 -3.65
C PHE A 167 9.98 5.77 -2.45
N GLY A 168 10.86 4.95 -1.90
CA GLY A 168 11.64 5.26 -0.70
C GLY A 168 12.44 6.55 -0.81
N HIS A 169 13.09 6.78 -1.95
CA HIS A 169 13.84 8.01 -2.22
C HIS A 169 12.96 9.28 -2.29
N ILE A 170 11.64 9.14 -2.45
CA ILE A 170 10.67 10.26 -2.43
C ILE A 170 10.25 10.53 -0.99
N VAL A 171 9.74 9.51 -0.29
CA VAL A 171 9.16 9.66 1.06
C VAL A 171 10.21 10.02 2.11
N ASN A 172 11.49 9.76 1.83
CA ASN A 172 12.61 10.12 2.71
C ASN A 172 13.26 11.48 2.37
N ARG A 173 12.76 12.22 1.36
CA ARG A 173 13.25 13.59 1.10
C ARG A 173 13.00 14.47 2.31
N GLU A 174 13.94 15.38 2.60
CA GLU A 174 13.89 16.24 3.79
C GLU A 174 12.63 17.13 3.84
N ASP A 175 12.13 17.55 2.68
CA ASP A 175 10.94 18.39 2.53
C ASP A 175 9.61 17.62 2.61
N LEU A 176 9.63 16.28 2.52
CA LEU A 176 8.42 15.44 2.50
C LEU A 176 8.29 14.55 3.72
N ARG A 177 9.42 14.06 4.26
CA ARG A 177 9.42 13.13 5.37
C ARG A 177 8.80 13.76 6.63
N TYR A 178 8.22 12.91 7.45
CA TYR A 178 7.74 13.30 8.77
C TYR A 178 8.86 13.27 9.79
N SER A 179 8.67 13.99 10.90
CA SER A 179 9.61 14.05 12.02
C SER A 179 9.87 12.69 12.65
N ASN A 180 8.85 11.81 12.65
CA ASN A 180 8.95 10.43 13.11
C ASN A 180 9.00 9.47 11.91
N ILE A 181 10.13 8.78 11.76
CA ILE A 181 10.42 7.87 10.64
C ILE A 181 10.29 6.39 11.01
N LYS A 182 9.77 6.09 12.21
CA LYS A 182 9.83 4.75 12.80
C LYS A 182 8.96 3.73 12.06
N TYR A 183 7.88 4.17 11.42
CA TYR A 183 6.91 3.31 10.75
C TYR A 183 6.86 3.59 9.24
N GLY A 184 6.51 2.57 8.44
CA GLY A 184 6.08 2.80 7.06
C GLY A 184 4.77 3.59 7.09
N LEU A 185 4.76 4.76 6.45
CA LEU A 185 3.64 5.71 6.49
C LEU A 185 2.71 5.57 5.29
N ALA A 186 3.12 4.82 4.27
CA ALA A 186 2.30 4.61 3.10
C ALA A 186 1.21 3.58 3.41
N GLU A 187 -0.05 4.01 3.40
CA GLU A 187 -1.18 3.18 3.84
C GLU A 187 -2.05 2.69 2.68
N GLY A 188 -2.12 3.45 1.58
CA GLY A 188 -2.92 3.04 0.43
C GLY A 188 -2.41 3.54 -0.90
N PHE A 189 -2.73 2.80 -1.95
CA PHE A 189 -2.38 3.15 -3.32
C PHE A 189 -3.41 2.69 -4.34
N CYS A 190 -3.43 3.40 -5.46
CA CYS A 190 -4.12 2.95 -6.66
C CYS A 190 -3.43 3.50 -7.89
N MET A 191 -3.85 3.05 -9.07
CA MET A 191 -3.23 3.46 -10.32
C MET A 191 -4.27 3.75 -11.38
N ASP A 192 -3.93 4.67 -12.28
CA ASP A 192 -4.55 4.78 -13.60
C ASP A 192 -3.54 4.32 -14.68
N ALA A 193 -3.87 4.55 -15.96
CA ALA A 193 -3.02 4.15 -17.07
C ALA A 193 -1.67 4.89 -17.14
N LYS A 194 -1.49 5.99 -16.40
CA LYS A 194 -0.32 6.89 -16.47
C LYS A 194 0.30 7.18 -15.12
N ARG A 195 -0.44 7.01 -14.02
CA ARG A 195 -0.07 7.50 -12.70
C ARG A 195 -0.27 6.46 -11.62
N ILE A 196 0.59 6.57 -10.61
CA ILE A 196 0.43 5.93 -9.31
C ILE A 196 0.05 7.00 -8.31
N TYR A 197 -1.00 6.74 -7.53
CA TYR A 197 -1.43 7.56 -6.41
C TYR A 197 -1.10 6.80 -5.13
N LEU A 198 -0.38 7.43 -4.21
CA LEU A 198 0.04 6.84 -2.93
C LEU A 198 -0.31 7.81 -1.81
N ILE A 199 -1.03 7.36 -0.79
CA ILE A 199 -1.36 8.18 0.38
C ILE A 199 -0.47 7.81 1.56
N LEU A 200 0.02 8.84 2.26
CA LEU A 200 0.79 8.69 3.48
C LEU A 200 -0.06 9.10 4.69
N ASP A 201 -0.26 8.19 5.64
CA ASP A 201 -0.74 8.53 6.98
C ASP A 201 0.43 8.96 7.86
N ASN A 202 0.32 10.15 8.42
CA ASN A 202 1.33 10.69 9.30
C ASN A 202 1.13 10.36 10.76
N ASN A 203 0.06 9.66 11.14
CA ASN A 203 -0.28 9.42 12.54
C ASN A 203 -0.33 10.72 13.37
N GLY A 204 -0.65 11.86 12.73
CA GLY A 204 -0.65 13.19 13.33
C GLY A 204 0.74 13.83 13.53
N ASP A 205 1.84 13.18 13.14
CA ASP A 205 3.19 13.75 13.20
C ASP A 205 3.37 14.89 12.20
N CYS A 206 4.19 15.88 12.54
CA CYS A 206 4.50 17.00 11.64
C CYS A 206 5.55 16.63 10.59
N ARG A 207 5.60 17.39 9.49
CA ARG A 207 6.73 17.37 8.54
C ARG A 207 8.03 17.63 9.29
N ALA A 208 9.12 17.01 8.84
CA ALA A 208 10.44 17.29 9.39
C ALA A 208 10.91 18.73 9.10
N SER A 209 10.51 19.29 7.95
CA SER A 209 10.85 20.64 7.52
C SER A 209 9.91 21.73 8.06
N ASP A 210 8.72 21.36 8.52
CA ASP A 210 7.69 22.30 8.98
C ASP A 210 6.91 21.69 10.17
N PRO A 211 7.20 22.11 11.42
CA PRO A 211 6.55 21.56 12.60
C PRO A 211 5.06 21.90 12.73
N ASP A 212 4.57 22.88 11.96
CA ASP A 212 3.18 23.31 11.95
C ASP A 212 2.35 22.54 10.91
N ASP A 213 2.99 21.93 9.90
CA ASP A 213 2.30 21.09 8.91
C ASP A 213 2.17 19.64 9.39
N ARG A 214 0.95 19.30 9.82
CA ARG A 214 0.53 17.95 10.24
C ARG A 214 -0.43 17.29 9.26
N ARG A 215 -0.45 17.74 8.01
CA ARG A 215 -1.35 17.15 7.00
C ARG A 215 -0.77 15.84 6.48
N PRO A 216 -1.59 14.83 6.17
CA PRO A 216 -1.18 13.69 5.34
C PRO A 216 -0.65 14.14 3.96
N LEU A 217 -0.01 13.25 3.21
CA LEU A 217 0.45 13.51 1.84
C LEU A 217 -0.20 12.57 0.85
N LEU A 218 -0.73 13.12 -0.24
CA LEU A 218 -1.00 12.38 -1.46
C LEU A 218 0.16 12.59 -2.45
N LEU A 219 0.84 11.50 -2.78
CA LEU A 219 1.88 11.48 -3.79
C LEU A 219 1.30 11.01 -5.12
N ILE A 220 1.60 11.73 -6.19
CA ILE A 220 1.26 11.36 -7.57
C ILE A 220 2.58 11.13 -8.30
N MET A 221 2.77 9.94 -8.83
CA MET A 221 4.00 9.51 -9.49
C MET A 221 3.72 9.04 -10.92
N GLU A 222 4.74 9.06 -11.78
CA GLU A 222 4.68 8.39 -13.08
C GLU A 222 4.56 6.88 -12.87
N ARG A 223 3.65 6.25 -13.61
CA ARG A 223 3.56 4.79 -13.71
C ARG A 223 4.63 4.29 -14.70
N PRO A 224 5.53 3.36 -14.31
CA PRO A 224 6.57 2.82 -15.19
C PRO A 224 6.05 2.08 -16.43
#